data_AF-A0A1Q5SXK3-F1
#
_entry.id   AF-A0A1Q5SXK3-F1
#
_cell.length_a   1.000
_cell.length_b   1.000
_cell.length_c   1.000
_cell.angle_alpha   90.00
_cell.angle_beta   90.00
_cell.angle_gamma   90.00
#
_symmetry.space_group_name_H-M   'P 1'
#
loop_
_entity.id
_entity.type
_entity.pdbx_description
1 polymer ?
#
loop_
_entity_poly.entity_id
_entity_poly.type
_entity_poly.pdbx_seq_one_letter_code
_entity_poly.pdbx_strand_id
1 'polypeptide(L)'
;MVVKLCLVTVGATAPFEKLVQAVLHESFLAELEKHKFTRLLIQHGKGGQQVFDAYRAEYESGNIDHGIEIGGFDLRPNMIPYLRMVRDDPGDFQELGMVISHAGTGSILDALRAGVPLVVVPNPDLADNHQQELADQLAGLGYAIIGKLDDIPSTVGQAVKQGERAPFFRHGQKGREIPMGDELSWVD
;
A
#
# COMPACT_ATOMS: atom_id res chain seq x y z
N MET A 1 18.85 7.63 4.69
CA MET A 1 17.96 6.68 5.39
C MET A 1 17.38 5.77 4.32
N VAL A 2 17.32 4.47 4.54
CA VAL A 2 16.71 3.56 3.54
C VAL A 2 15.19 3.72 3.61
N VAL A 3 14.54 3.89 2.46
CA VAL A 3 13.09 4.04 2.37
C VAL A 3 12.48 2.69 2.04
N LYS A 4 11.40 2.32 2.74
CA LYS A 4 10.60 1.15 2.41
C LYS A 4 9.12 1.48 2.62
N LEU A 5 8.38 1.47 1.51
CA LEU A 5 7.04 2.04 1.43
C LEU A 5 5.95 0.95 1.47
N CYS A 6 4.96 1.13 2.34
CA CYS A 6 3.66 0.48 2.22
C CYS A 6 2.69 1.47 1.56
N LEU A 7 2.22 1.17 0.35
CA LEU A 7 1.22 1.97 -0.35
C LEU A 7 -0.15 1.33 -0.19
N VAL A 8 -1.12 2.07 0.35
CA VAL A 8 -2.51 1.62 0.49
C VAL A 8 -3.38 2.35 -0.50
N THR A 9 -4.19 1.61 -1.27
CA THR A 9 -5.10 2.18 -2.28
C THR A 9 -6.54 1.77 -2.04
N VAL A 10 -7.42 2.74 -1.80
CA VAL A 10 -8.87 2.53 -1.82
C VAL A 10 -9.45 2.82 -3.20
N GLY A 11 -10.66 2.31 -3.43
CA GLY A 11 -11.34 2.42 -4.71
C GLY A 11 -11.96 3.77 -4.95
N ALA A 12 -12.20 4.05 -6.23
CA ALA A 12 -12.97 5.23 -6.60
C ALA A 12 -14.48 5.05 -6.36
N THR A 13 -14.97 3.82 -6.44
CA THR A 13 -16.41 3.53 -6.57
C THR A 13 -17.14 3.37 -5.24
N ALA A 14 -16.44 2.94 -4.18
CA ALA A 14 -17.04 2.69 -2.88
C ALA A 14 -16.14 3.22 -1.76
N PRO A 15 -16.71 3.91 -0.75
CA PRO A 15 -15.98 4.24 0.47
C PRO A 15 -15.43 2.97 1.12
N PHE A 16 -14.22 3.07 1.69
CA PHE A 16 -13.62 1.98 2.43
C PHE A 16 -12.86 2.47 3.67
N GLU A 17 -13.55 3.26 4.48
CA GLU A 17 -13.05 3.80 5.74
C GLU A 17 -12.50 2.71 6.66
N LYS A 18 -13.12 1.52 6.69
CA LYS A 18 -12.66 0.37 7.48
C LYS A 18 -11.23 -0.06 7.10
N LEU A 19 -10.85 0.02 5.83
CA LEU A 19 -9.47 -0.28 5.42
C LEU A 19 -8.50 0.80 5.91
N VAL A 20 -8.88 2.08 5.79
CA VAL A 20 -8.07 3.20 6.30
C VAL A 20 -7.88 3.09 7.82
N GLN A 21 -8.94 2.78 8.57
CA GLN A 21 -8.88 2.52 10.01
C GLN A 21 -7.95 1.34 10.33
N ALA A 22 -8.08 0.23 9.60
CA ALA A 22 -7.28 -0.97 9.84
C ALA A 22 -5.77 -0.75 9.62
N VAL A 23 -5.38 0.04 8.60
CA VAL A 23 -3.97 0.33 8.32
C VAL A 23 -3.38 1.44 9.20
N LEU A 24 -4.22 2.21 9.90
CA LEU A 24 -3.78 3.20 10.90
C LEU A 24 -3.78 2.63 12.32
N HIS A 25 -4.28 1.41 12.52
CA HIS A 25 -4.30 0.76 13.83
C HIS A 25 -2.88 0.40 14.30
N GLU A 26 -2.62 0.53 15.60
CA GLU A 26 -1.31 0.30 16.22
C GLU A 26 -0.70 -1.08 15.88
N SER A 27 -1.54 -2.12 15.80
CA SER A 27 -1.09 -3.48 15.48
C SER A 27 -0.54 -3.62 14.07
N PHE A 28 -1.06 -2.85 13.12
CA PHE A 28 -0.55 -2.84 11.75
C PHE A 28 0.74 -2.04 11.65
N LEU A 29 0.79 -0.86 12.28
CA LEU A 29 1.99 -0.01 12.31
C LEU A 29 3.16 -0.71 12.98
N ALA A 30 2.93 -1.41 14.10
CA ALA A 30 3.95 -2.20 14.77
C ALA A 30 4.52 -3.30 13.87
N GLU A 31 3.68 -3.94 13.04
CA GLU A 31 4.14 -4.98 12.12
C GLU A 31 4.92 -4.38 10.94
N LEU A 32 4.54 -3.19 10.45
CA LEU A 32 5.33 -2.43 9.48
C LEU A 32 6.74 -2.10 10.03
N GLU A 33 6.84 -1.57 11.25
CA GLU A 33 8.13 -1.25 11.89
C GLU A 33 9.01 -2.48 12.07
N LYS A 34 8.42 -3.58 12.55
CA LYS A 34 9.10 -4.87 12.69
C LYS A 34 9.70 -5.35 11.36
N HIS A 35 9.01 -5.10 10.26
CA HIS A 35 9.45 -5.42 8.89
C HIS A 35 10.23 -4.31 8.19
N LYS A 36 10.66 -3.28 8.94
CA LYS A 36 11.50 -2.16 8.49
C LYS A 36 10.87 -1.26 7.44
N PHE A 37 9.54 -1.23 7.38
CA PHE A 37 8.86 -0.18 6.64
C PHE A 37 9.06 1.15 7.36
N THR A 38 9.41 2.17 6.59
CA THR A 38 9.65 3.53 7.10
C THR A 38 8.56 4.49 6.69
N ARG A 39 7.73 4.12 5.70
CA ARG A 39 6.66 4.95 5.16
C ARG A 39 5.38 4.17 4.96
N LEU A 40 4.26 4.81 5.28
CA LEU A 40 2.92 4.38 4.94
C LEU A 40 2.23 5.51 4.16
N LEU A 41 1.85 5.26 2.91
CA LEU A 41 1.16 6.24 2.08
C LEU A 41 -0.24 5.73 1.75
N ILE A 42 -1.27 6.51 2.10
CA ILE A 42 -2.66 6.07 2.04
C ILE A 42 -3.44 6.93 1.03
N GLN A 43 -3.91 6.30 -0.05
CA GLN A 43 -4.96 6.87 -0.87
C GLN A 43 -6.29 6.67 -0.12
N HIS A 44 -6.79 7.71 0.55
CA HIS A 44 -7.92 7.56 1.50
C HIS A 44 -9.29 7.64 0.82
N GLY A 45 -9.38 8.22 -0.37
CA GLY A 45 -10.61 8.30 -1.16
C GLY A 45 -11.79 8.94 -0.41
N LYS A 46 -13.02 8.65 -0.87
CA LYS A 46 -14.24 9.23 -0.29
C LYS A 46 -14.48 8.64 1.11
N GLY A 47 -14.67 9.52 2.10
CA GLY A 47 -14.93 9.14 3.50
C GLY A 47 -13.67 8.88 4.32
N GLY A 48 -12.64 8.26 3.72
CA GLY A 48 -11.38 7.96 4.41
C GLY A 48 -10.57 9.19 4.84
N GLN A 49 -10.78 10.35 4.20
CA GLN A 49 -10.10 11.59 4.60
C GLN A 49 -10.39 11.96 6.06
N GLN A 50 -11.64 11.85 6.51
CA GLN A 50 -12.01 12.17 7.90
C GLN A 50 -11.34 11.24 8.91
N VAL A 51 -11.18 9.96 8.54
CA VAL A 51 -10.45 8.99 9.36
C VAL A 51 -8.97 9.37 9.45
N PHE A 52 -8.37 9.72 8.31
CA PHE A 52 -6.96 10.11 8.24
C PHE A 52 -6.68 11.40 9.02
N ASP A 53 -7.52 12.43 8.87
CA ASP A 53 -7.37 13.70 9.57
C ASP A 53 -7.52 13.54 11.08
N ALA A 54 -8.49 12.73 11.53
CA ALA A 54 -8.67 12.43 12.95
C ALA A 54 -7.44 11.72 13.54
N TYR A 55 -6.89 10.74 12.82
CA TYR A 55 -5.65 10.08 13.23
C TYR A 55 -4.47 11.06 13.32
N ARG A 56 -4.31 11.92 12.31
CA ARG A 56 -3.23 12.92 12.26
C ARG A 56 -3.32 13.89 13.44
N ALA A 57 -4.53 14.33 13.80
CA ALA A 57 -4.72 15.19 14.97
C ALA A 57 -4.32 14.50 16.29
N GLU A 58 -4.64 13.21 16.45
CA GLU A 58 -4.21 12.42 17.62
C GLU A 58 -2.68 12.27 17.68
N TYR A 59 -2.04 12.00 16.54
CA TYR A 59 -0.57 11.95 16.44
C TYR A 59 0.09 13.30 16.76
N GLU A 60 -0.39 14.40 16.17
CA GLU A 60 0.15 15.74 16.40
C GLU A 60 -0.04 16.23 17.84
N SER A 61 -1.09 15.75 18.53
CA SER A 61 -1.32 16.01 19.95
C SER A 61 -0.44 15.17 20.88
N GLY A 62 0.28 14.17 20.36
CA GLY A 62 1.15 13.27 21.11
C GLY A 62 0.41 12.12 21.82
N ASN A 63 -0.86 11.89 21.50
CA ASN A 63 -1.65 10.77 22.04
C ASN A 63 -1.28 9.43 21.39
N ILE A 64 -0.72 9.48 20.18
CA ILE A 64 -0.22 8.34 19.42
C ILE A 64 1.24 8.62 19.05
N ASP A 65 2.09 7.60 19.15
CA ASP A 65 3.50 7.67 18.79
C ASP A 65 3.88 6.45 17.94
N HIS A 66 4.64 6.68 16.86
CA HIS A 66 5.14 5.64 15.96
C HIS A 66 6.37 6.11 15.19
N GLY A 67 7.22 5.16 14.77
CA GLY A 67 8.46 5.44 14.04
C GLY A 67 8.31 5.58 12.52
N ILE A 68 7.08 5.50 11.99
CA ILE A 68 6.79 5.50 10.55
C ILE A 68 6.35 6.89 10.08
N GLU A 69 6.81 7.32 8.91
CA GLU A 69 6.27 8.51 8.24
C GLU A 69 4.97 8.13 7.52
N ILE A 70 3.85 8.72 7.96
CA ILE A 70 2.52 8.42 7.42
C ILE A 70 2.00 9.60 6.60
N GLY A 71 1.58 9.33 5.37
CA GLY A 71 1.04 10.30 4.43
C GLY A 71 -0.31 9.91 3.86
N GLY A 72 -1.09 10.90 3.45
CA GLY A 72 -2.41 10.74 2.85
C GLY A 72 -2.51 11.43 1.49
N PHE A 73 -3.28 10.90 0.56
CA PHE A 73 -3.63 11.60 -0.68
C PHE A 73 -5.00 11.18 -1.25
N ASP A 74 -5.59 12.10 -2.01
CA ASP A 74 -6.86 11.84 -2.70
C ASP A 74 -6.73 10.89 -3.90
N LEU A 75 -7.87 10.43 -4.41
CA LEU A 75 -7.92 9.64 -5.65
C LEU A 75 -7.13 10.30 -6.77
N ARG A 76 -6.31 9.52 -7.47
CA ARG A 76 -5.54 9.96 -8.63
C ARG A 76 -5.97 9.18 -9.87
N PRO A 77 -6.04 9.82 -11.05
CA PRO A 77 -6.37 9.13 -12.29
C PRO A 77 -5.26 8.18 -12.74
N ASN A 78 -4.02 8.41 -12.29
CA ASN A 78 -2.86 7.60 -12.63
C ASN A 78 -2.10 7.20 -11.36
N MET A 79 -2.06 5.89 -11.08
CA MET A 79 -1.38 5.30 -9.92
C MET A 79 0.06 4.87 -10.21
N ILE A 80 0.50 4.88 -11.48
CA ILE A 80 1.84 4.42 -11.88
C ILE A 80 2.96 5.14 -11.11
N PRO A 81 2.96 6.48 -10.93
CA PRO A 81 4.02 7.16 -10.18
C PRO A 81 4.15 6.64 -8.74
N TYR A 82 3.02 6.45 -8.05
CA TYR A 82 2.97 5.95 -6.68
C TYR A 82 3.42 4.49 -6.58
N LEU A 83 3.01 3.65 -7.54
CA LEU A 83 3.45 2.25 -7.59
C LEU A 83 4.95 2.11 -7.83
N ARG A 84 5.57 3.04 -8.57
CA ARG A 84 7.03 3.06 -8.76
C ARG A 84 7.78 3.37 -7.48
N MET A 85 7.23 4.19 -6.58
CA MET A 85 7.83 4.46 -5.27
C MET A 85 7.92 3.21 -4.37
N VAL A 86 7.17 2.16 -4.69
CA VAL A 86 7.20 0.88 -3.97
C VAL A 86 8.33 -0.03 -4.48
N ARG A 87 8.88 0.23 -5.67
CA ARG A 87 9.94 -0.58 -6.27
C ARG A 87 11.27 -0.35 -5.57
N ASP A 88 12.14 -1.36 -5.61
CA ASP A 88 13.52 -1.20 -5.21
C ASP A 88 14.28 -0.28 -6.17
N ASP A 89 14.99 0.69 -5.62
CA ASP A 89 15.95 1.52 -6.34
C ASP A 89 17.18 1.76 -5.45
N PRO A 90 18.29 1.03 -5.71
CA PRO A 90 19.53 1.23 -4.96
C PRO A 90 20.13 2.64 -5.10
N GLY A 91 19.83 3.36 -6.18
CA GLY A 91 20.30 4.73 -6.42
C GLY A 91 19.64 5.75 -5.49
N ASP A 92 18.38 5.52 -5.14
CA ASP A 92 17.57 6.39 -4.28
C ASP A 92 17.41 5.84 -2.84
N PHE A 93 18.23 4.85 -2.45
CA PHE A 93 18.14 4.17 -1.15
C PHE A 93 16.75 3.58 -0.86
N GLN A 94 16.06 3.09 -1.89
CA GLN A 94 14.71 2.56 -1.80
C GLN A 94 14.75 1.02 -1.83
N GLU A 95 14.19 0.40 -0.79
CA GLU A 95 13.92 -1.03 -0.74
C GLU A 95 12.54 -1.35 -1.34
N LEU A 96 12.40 -2.57 -1.84
CA LEU A 96 11.12 -3.11 -2.30
C LEU A 96 10.11 -3.09 -1.14
N GLY A 97 9.05 -2.32 -1.36
CA GLY A 97 7.92 -2.20 -0.45
C GLY A 97 6.78 -3.17 -0.76
N MET A 98 5.56 -2.76 -0.42
CA MET A 98 4.33 -3.51 -0.73
C MET A 98 3.15 -2.60 -1.05
N VAL A 99 2.16 -3.14 -1.75
CA VAL A 99 0.88 -2.47 -2.03
C VAL A 99 -0.26 -3.22 -1.36
N ILE A 100 -1.16 -2.49 -0.69
CA ILE A 100 -2.45 -2.97 -0.23
C ILE A 100 -3.54 -2.34 -1.09
N SER A 101 -4.37 -3.17 -1.72
CA SER A 101 -5.44 -2.72 -2.61
C SER A 101 -6.76 -3.35 -2.21
N HIS A 102 -7.81 -2.54 -2.16
CA HIS A 102 -9.20 -2.95 -1.89
C HIS A 102 -9.86 -3.84 -2.97
N ALA A 103 -9.08 -4.48 -3.84
CA ALA A 103 -9.54 -5.28 -4.98
C ALA A 103 -10.16 -4.52 -6.17
N GLY A 104 -9.89 -3.22 -6.32
CA GLY A 104 -10.21 -2.52 -7.57
C GLY A 104 -9.40 -3.09 -8.75
N THR A 105 -10.08 -3.59 -9.78
CA THR A 105 -9.44 -4.28 -10.93
C THR A 105 -8.32 -3.46 -11.57
N GLY A 106 -8.51 -2.13 -11.72
CA GLY A 106 -7.48 -1.24 -12.26
C GLY A 106 -6.21 -1.21 -11.40
N SER A 107 -6.38 -0.95 -10.10
CA SER A 107 -5.26 -0.90 -9.14
C SER A 107 -4.52 -2.23 -9.03
N ILE A 108 -5.25 -3.36 -9.07
CA ILE A 108 -4.66 -4.69 -9.12
C ILE A 108 -3.77 -4.84 -10.36
N LEU A 109 -4.30 -4.56 -11.55
CA LEU A 109 -3.57 -4.73 -12.80
C LEU A 109 -2.33 -3.82 -12.86
N ASP A 110 -2.44 -2.60 -12.36
CA ASP A 110 -1.31 -1.67 -12.32
C ASP A 110 -0.22 -2.13 -11.34
N ALA A 111 -0.58 -2.67 -10.17
CA ALA A 111 0.37 -3.25 -9.23
C ALA A 111 1.07 -4.48 -9.83
N LEU A 112 0.34 -5.35 -10.53
CA LEU A 112 0.91 -6.51 -11.22
C LEU A 112 1.88 -6.08 -12.33
N ARG A 113 1.55 -5.05 -13.11
CA ARG A 113 2.43 -4.48 -14.14
C ARG A 113 3.67 -3.82 -13.55
N ALA A 114 3.51 -3.13 -12.42
CA ALA A 114 4.63 -2.56 -11.68
C ALA A 114 5.53 -3.66 -11.10
N GLY A 115 5.02 -4.88 -10.92
CA GLY A 115 5.78 -5.97 -10.33
C GLY A 115 6.13 -5.67 -8.88
N VAL A 116 5.13 -5.32 -8.08
CA VAL A 116 5.30 -5.08 -6.64
C VAL A 116 4.51 -6.12 -5.83
N PRO A 117 4.97 -6.50 -4.63
CA PRO A 117 4.18 -7.35 -3.73
C PRO A 117 2.80 -6.75 -3.48
N LEU A 118 1.75 -7.54 -3.71
CA LEU A 118 0.36 -7.09 -3.70
C LEU A 118 -0.45 -7.86 -2.66
N VAL A 119 -1.04 -7.12 -1.72
CA VAL A 119 -2.08 -7.61 -0.82
C VAL A 119 -3.43 -7.09 -1.33
N VAL A 120 -4.35 -8.00 -1.59
CA VAL A 120 -5.71 -7.69 -1.99
C VAL A 120 -6.63 -7.84 -0.78
N VAL A 121 -7.34 -6.79 -0.40
CA VAL A 121 -8.29 -6.77 0.72
C VAL A 121 -9.69 -6.53 0.16
N PRO A 122 -10.46 -7.59 -0.14
CA PRO A 122 -11.82 -7.44 -0.66
C PRO A 122 -12.70 -6.64 0.30
N ASN A 123 -13.59 -5.81 -0.23
CA ASN A 123 -14.57 -5.11 0.59
C ASN A 123 -15.81 -6.00 0.80
N PRO A 124 -16.06 -6.53 2.02
CA PRO A 124 -17.18 -7.43 2.28
C PRO A 124 -18.54 -6.72 2.21
N ASP A 125 -18.58 -5.39 2.29
CA ASP A 125 -19.83 -4.62 2.25
C ASP A 125 -20.33 -4.40 0.81
N LEU A 126 -19.54 -4.74 -0.19
CA LEU A 126 -19.96 -4.72 -1.59
C LEU A 126 -20.56 -6.06 -1.98
N ALA A 127 -21.77 -6.04 -2.54
CA ALA A 127 -22.51 -7.22 -2.97
C ALA A 127 -21.87 -7.98 -4.15
N ASP A 128 -20.71 -7.53 -4.62
CA ASP A 128 -20.06 -8.03 -5.82
C ASP A 128 -18.91 -8.99 -5.46
N ASN A 129 -19.23 -10.29 -5.46
CA ASN A 129 -18.27 -11.36 -5.19
C ASN A 129 -17.13 -11.44 -6.21
N HIS A 130 -17.21 -10.72 -7.35
CA HIS A 130 -16.14 -10.73 -8.36
C HIS A 130 -14.80 -10.22 -7.83
N GLN A 131 -14.81 -9.34 -6.82
CA GLN A 131 -13.57 -8.91 -6.16
C GLN A 131 -12.86 -10.06 -5.44
N GLN A 132 -13.64 -10.91 -4.76
CA GLN A 132 -13.12 -12.08 -4.06
C GLN A 132 -12.60 -13.12 -5.07
N GLU A 133 -13.35 -13.38 -6.15
CA GLU A 133 -12.94 -14.33 -7.20
C GLU A 133 -11.60 -13.93 -7.85
N LEU A 134 -11.41 -12.64 -8.16
CA LEU A 134 -10.15 -12.14 -8.70
C LEU A 134 -9.01 -12.29 -7.67
N ALA A 135 -9.27 -11.96 -6.40
CA ALA A 135 -8.29 -12.12 -5.33
C ALA A 135 -7.86 -13.59 -5.16
N ASP A 136 -8.82 -14.51 -5.19
CA ASP A 136 -8.59 -15.96 -5.09
C ASP A 136 -7.75 -16.49 -6.26
N GLN A 137 -8.05 -16.07 -7.49
CA GLN A 137 -7.27 -16.44 -8.67
C GLN A 137 -5.81 -15.95 -8.58
N LEU A 138 -5.61 -14.68 -8.20
CA LEU A 138 -4.27 -14.11 -8.09
C LEU A 138 -3.46 -14.75 -6.96
N ALA A 139 -4.10 -15.07 -5.84
CA ALA A 139 -3.47 -15.78 -4.74
C ALA A 139 -3.10 -17.21 -5.13
N GLY A 140 -3.98 -17.93 -5.83
CA GLY A 140 -3.72 -19.27 -6.35
C GLY A 140 -2.54 -19.33 -7.33
N LEU A 141 -2.31 -18.25 -8.07
CA LEU A 141 -1.17 -18.08 -8.98
C LEU A 141 0.10 -17.55 -8.28
N GLY A 142 0.02 -17.19 -6.99
CA GLY A 142 1.14 -16.63 -6.23
C GLY A 142 1.46 -15.16 -6.54
N TYR A 143 0.56 -14.45 -7.23
CA TYR A 143 0.72 -13.03 -7.58
C TYR A 143 0.24 -12.07 -6.50
N ALA A 144 -0.65 -12.51 -5.61
CA ALA A 144 -1.19 -11.68 -4.54
C ALA A 144 -1.35 -12.48 -3.24
N ILE A 145 -1.50 -11.74 -2.13
CA ILE A 145 -1.92 -12.27 -0.83
C ILE A 145 -3.32 -11.74 -0.55
N ILE A 146 -4.20 -12.57 -0.03
CA ILE A 146 -5.53 -12.13 0.40
C ILE A 146 -5.43 -11.64 1.83
N GLY A 147 -5.75 -10.37 2.04
CA GLY A 147 -5.86 -9.76 3.36
C GLY A 147 -7.31 -9.74 3.84
N LYS A 148 -7.47 -9.79 5.17
CA LYS A 148 -8.75 -9.58 5.86
C LYS A 148 -8.60 -8.34 6.74
N LEU A 149 -9.66 -7.55 6.87
CA LEU A 149 -9.63 -6.32 7.69
C LEU A 149 -9.20 -6.62 9.14
N ASP A 150 -9.76 -7.68 9.73
CA ASP A 150 -9.51 -8.05 11.12
C ASP A 150 -8.14 -8.68 11.38
N ASP A 151 -7.39 -9.02 10.31
CA ASP A 151 -6.06 -9.64 10.39
C ASP A 151 -5.10 -9.05 9.35
N ILE A 152 -5.26 -7.77 9.02
CA ILE A 152 -4.39 -7.10 8.07
C ILE A 152 -2.90 -7.08 8.49
N PRO A 153 -2.53 -7.04 9.79
CA PRO A 153 -1.13 -7.09 10.20
C PRO A 153 -0.43 -8.37 9.72
N SER A 154 -1.08 -9.53 9.75
CA SER A 154 -0.46 -10.81 9.36
C SER A 154 -0.02 -10.83 7.88
N THR A 155 -0.56 -9.95 7.05
CA THR A 155 -0.23 -9.84 5.63
C THR A 155 1.12 -9.20 5.37
N VAL A 156 1.63 -8.34 6.27
CA VAL A 156 2.89 -7.62 6.08
C VAL A 156 4.06 -8.60 5.93
N GLY A 157 4.20 -9.52 6.88
CA GLY A 157 5.26 -10.54 6.82
C GLY A 157 5.11 -11.51 5.65
N GLN A 158 3.88 -11.76 5.18
CA GLN A 158 3.64 -12.56 3.99
C GLN A 158 4.10 -11.83 2.73
N ALA A 159 3.78 -10.54 2.60
CA ALA A 159 4.15 -9.71 1.44
C ALA A 159 5.66 -9.55 1.33
N VAL A 160 6.36 -9.35 2.46
CA VAL A 160 7.83 -9.31 2.50
C VAL A 160 8.43 -10.62 1.97
N LYS A 161 7.96 -11.78 2.47
CA LYS A 161 8.42 -13.09 1.99
C LYS A 161 8.12 -13.31 0.50
N GLN A 162 7.00 -12.80 0.01
CA GLN A 162 6.64 -12.87 -1.41
C GLN A 162 7.61 -12.05 -2.27
N GLY A 163 7.93 -10.82 -1.83
CA GLY A 163 8.91 -9.94 -2.47
C GLY A 163 10.32 -10.53 -2.55
N GLU A 164 10.74 -11.29 -1.54
CA GLU A 164 12.04 -11.97 -1.53
C GLU A 164 12.11 -13.15 -2.50
N ARG A 165 10.98 -13.86 -2.69
CA ARG A 165 10.90 -15.12 -3.43
C ARG A 165 10.69 -14.95 -4.93
N ALA A 166 10.17 -13.82 -5.39
CA ALA A 166 9.75 -13.67 -6.78
C ALA A 166 10.78 -12.87 -7.62
N PRO A 167 11.45 -13.52 -8.60
CA PRO A 167 12.33 -12.83 -9.55
C PRO A 167 11.59 -11.73 -10.35
N PHE A 168 10.29 -11.94 -10.57
CA PHE A 168 9.41 -11.01 -11.28
C PHE A 168 9.33 -9.62 -10.61
N PHE A 169 9.40 -9.57 -9.27
CA PHE A 169 9.40 -8.31 -8.53
C PHE A 169 10.78 -7.64 -8.50
N ARG A 170 11.85 -8.37 -8.79
CA ARG A 170 13.23 -7.85 -8.79
C ARG A 170 13.74 -7.42 -10.15
N HIS A 171 13.04 -7.72 -11.24
CA HIS A 171 13.49 -7.39 -12.61
C HIS A 171 12.41 -6.59 -13.37
N GLY A 172 12.43 -5.26 -13.20
CA GLY A 172 11.76 -4.30 -14.07
C GLY A 172 12.76 -3.72 -15.08
N GLN A 173 12.40 -3.73 -16.36
CA GLN A 173 13.24 -3.32 -17.49
C GLN A 173 13.87 -1.92 -17.32
N LYS A 174 15.17 -1.81 -17.64
CA LYS A 174 15.89 -0.54 -17.88
C LYS A 174 15.10 0.32 -18.87
N GLY A 175 14.34 1.27 -18.36
CA GLY A 175 13.49 2.16 -19.14
C GLY A 175 13.57 3.58 -18.64
N ARG A 176 14.71 4.23 -18.91
CA ARG A 176 15.02 5.67 -18.80
C ARG A 176 14.77 6.34 -17.44
N GLU A 177 15.90 6.67 -16.81
CA GLU A 177 16.05 7.71 -15.78
C GLU A 177 15.31 8.98 -16.18
N ILE A 178 14.45 9.46 -15.28
CA ILE A 178 14.04 10.85 -15.20
C ILE A 178 14.70 11.36 -13.92
N PRO A 179 15.50 12.45 -13.95
CA PRO A 179 16.13 12.94 -12.74
C PRO A 179 15.03 13.40 -11.77
N MET A 180 14.89 12.72 -10.63
CA MET A 180 14.08 13.19 -9.51
C MET A 180 14.79 14.39 -8.88
N GLY A 181 14.57 15.57 -9.44
CA GLY A 181 14.82 16.83 -8.76
C GLY A 181 13.57 17.25 -7.98
N ASP A 182 13.69 17.35 -6.66
CA ASP A 182 12.87 18.18 -5.77
C ASP A 182 11.32 18.09 -5.87
N GLU A 183 10.73 16.89 -6.05
CA GLU A 183 9.26 16.73 -6.13
C GLU A 183 8.60 16.00 -4.93
N LEU A 184 9.31 15.82 -3.80
CA LEU A 184 8.79 15.13 -2.60
C LEU A 184 8.76 15.98 -1.31
N SER A 185 8.68 17.31 -1.43
CA SER A 185 8.38 18.19 -0.28
C SER A 185 6.87 18.35 0.03
N TRP A 186 5.99 17.48 -0.51
CA TRP A 186 4.54 17.73 -0.70
C TRP A 186 3.59 16.54 -0.46
N VAL A 187 3.73 15.81 0.65
CA VAL A 187 2.51 15.22 1.23
C VAL A 187 1.89 16.34 2.05
N ASP A 188 0.78 16.91 1.56
CA ASP A 188 -0.01 17.90 2.32
C ASP A 188 -0.55 17.27 3.62
#